data_AF-A0A355SK34-F1
#
_entry.id   AF-A0A355SK34-F1
#
_cell.length_a   1.000
_cell.length_b   1.000
_cell.length_c   1.000
_cell.angle_alpha   90.00
_cell.angle_beta   90.00
_cell.angle_gamma   90.00
#
_symmetry.space_group_name_H-M   'P 1'
#
loop_
_entity.id
_entity.type
_entity.pdbx_description
1 polymer ?
#
loop_
_entity_poly.entity_id
_entity_poly.type
_entity_poly.pdbx_seq_one_letter_code
_entity_poly.pdbx_strand_id
1 'polypeptide(L)'
;MKNIKEAIEANNTWYNPNKDIAAKWTYPAAVTFKTDESNQLEELQNAISTYASETAAKFITGQQSFDTFDSYVKKLNDMGLEKVLKIRQDAYDRFTKR
;
A
#
# COMPACT_ATOMS: atom_id res chain seq x y z
N MET A 1 -17.38 -14.07 12.15
CA MET A 1 -16.36 -13.93 11.07
C MET A 1 -17.08 -13.91 9.74
N LYS A 2 -16.90 -12.84 8.94
CA LYS A 2 -17.54 -12.50 7.65
C LYS A 2 -19.06 -12.83 7.59
N ASN A 3 -19.90 -11.79 7.74
CA ASN A 3 -21.37 -11.79 7.60
C ASN A 3 -22.21 -11.96 8.89
N ILE A 4 -21.72 -11.49 10.04
CA ILE A 4 -22.62 -11.23 11.19
C ILE A 4 -23.40 -9.93 10.95
N LYS A 5 -24.65 -9.85 11.41
CA LYS A 5 -25.58 -8.73 11.10
C LYS A 5 -24.96 -7.37 11.45
N GLU A 6 -24.22 -7.34 12.54
CA GLU A 6 -23.53 -6.17 13.08
C GLU A 6 -22.43 -5.67 12.12
N ALA A 7 -21.72 -6.59 11.46
CA ALA A 7 -20.69 -6.22 10.49
C ALA A 7 -21.31 -5.66 9.19
N ILE A 8 -22.46 -6.19 8.77
CA ILE A 8 -23.21 -5.68 7.61
C ILE A 8 -23.76 -4.29 7.92
N GLU A 9 -24.34 -4.10 9.11
CA GLU A 9 -24.85 -2.82 9.57
C GLU A 9 -23.74 -1.77 9.67
N ALA A 10 -22.60 -2.11 10.29
CA ALA A 10 -21.45 -1.23 10.34
C ALA A 10 -20.98 -0.81 8.92
N ASN A 11 -20.93 -1.75 7.98
CA ASN A 11 -20.55 -1.45 6.59
C ASN A 11 -21.56 -0.53 5.89
N ASN A 12 -22.86 -0.73 6.13
CA ASN A 12 -23.92 0.12 5.59
C ASN A 12 -23.91 1.53 6.17
N THR A 13 -23.56 1.69 7.45
CA THR A 13 -23.51 2.99 8.12
C THR A 13 -22.25 3.78 7.74
N TRP A 14 -21.09 3.12 7.76
CA TRP A 14 -19.81 3.84 7.71
C TRP A 14 -19.13 3.77 6.34
N TYR A 15 -19.22 2.64 5.62
CA TYR A 15 -18.48 2.43 4.37
C TYR A 15 -19.31 2.78 3.14
N ASN A 16 -20.50 2.19 2.98
CA ASN A 16 -21.30 2.32 1.76
C ASN A 16 -21.64 3.77 1.36
N PRO A 17 -22.01 4.68 2.30
CA PRO A 17 -22.26 6.09 1.97
C PRO A 17 -20.99 6.82 1.53
N ASN A 18 -19.82 6.35 1.97
CA ASN A 18 -18.51 6.97 1.73
C ASN A 18 -17.67 6.21 0.70
N LYS A 19 -18.24 5.20 0.02
CA LYS A 19 -17.49 4.30 -0.88
C LYS A 19 -16.75 5.06 -1.99
N ASP A 20 -17.36 6.13 -2.50
CA ASP A 20 -16.79 6.94 -3.58
C ASP A 20 -15.65 7.85 -3.08
N ILE A 21 -15.69 8.22 -1.80
CA ILE A 21 -14.58 8.91 -1.15
C ILE A 21 -13.42 7.92 -0.98
N ALA A 22 -13.67 6.73 -0.44
CA ALA A 22 -12.66 5.69 -0.27
C ALA A 22 -12.01 5.27 -1.60
N ALA A 23 -12.80 5.18 -2.68
CA ALA A 23 -12.32 4.86 -4.02
C ALA A 23 -11.31 5.89 -4.57
N LYS A 24 -11.38 7.16 -4.15
CA LYS A 24 -10.43 8.20 -4.60
C LYS A 24 -9.05 8.09 -3.95
N TRP A 25 -8.96 7.53 -2.75
CA TRP A 25 -7.72 7.42 -1.98
C TRP A 25 -7.07 6.04 -2.07
N THR A 26 -7.70 5.10 -2.79
CA THR A 26 -7.24 3.72 -2.89
C THR A 26 -6.69 3.45 -4.29
N TYR A 27 -5.57 2.71 -4.34
CA TYR A 27 -5.05 2.22 -5.61
C TYR A 27 -6.09 1.28 -6.25
N PRO A 28 -6.55 1.52 -7.50
CA PRO A 28 -7.67 0.77 -8.06
C PRO A 28 -7.34 -0.72 -8.22
N ALA A 29 -8.22 -1.60 -7.73
CA ALA A 29 -8.04 -3.05 -7.82
C ALA A 29 -8.04 -3.59 -9.26
N ALA A 30 -8.58 -2.81 -10.21
CA ALA A 30 -8.62 -3.16 -11.64
C ALA A 30 -7.32 -2.84 -12.39
N VAL A 31 -6.32 -2.23 -11.74
CA VAL A 31 -5.01 -2.00 -12.37
C VAL A 31 -4.30 -3.34 -12.59
N THR A 32 -3.83 -3.57 -13.82
CA THR A 32 -3.14 -4.79 -14.23
C THR A 32 -1.67 -4.54 -14.52
N PHE A 33 -0.81 -5.43 -14.03
CA PHE A 33 0.63 -5.42 -14.30
C PHE A 33 0.97 -6.33 -15.50
N LYS A 34 2.07 -6.02 -16.19
CA LYS A 34 2.70 -6.94 -17.16
C LYS A 34 3.41 -8.06 -16.41
N THR A 35 3.68 -9.19 -17.08
CA THR A 35 4.39 -10.34 -16.46
C THR A 35 5.70 -9.92 -15.80
N ASP A 36 6.56 -9.18 -16.51
CA ASP A 36 7.85 -8.74 -15.96
C ASP A 36 7.70 -7.77 -14.79
N GLU A 37 6.65 -6.95 -14.78
CA GLU A 37 6.34 -6.02 -13.69
C GLU A 37 5.90 -6.80 -12.44
N SER A 38 5.03 -7.81 -12.61
CA SER A 38 4.60 -8.69 -11.52
C SER A 38 5.77 -9.42 -10.87
N ASN A 39 6.68 -10.00 -11.67
CA ASN A 39 7.86 -10.69 -11.15
C ASN A 39 8.73 -9.76 -10.29
N GLN A 40 8.97 -8.54 -10.77
CA GLN A 40 9.76 -7.54 -10.04
C GLN A 40 9.06 -7.06 -8.77
N LEU A 41 7.74 -6.94 -8.78
CA LEU A 41 6.98 -6.60 -7.58
C LEU A 41 7.04 -7.73 -6.55
N GLU A 42 6.93 -8.99 -6.96
CA GLU A 42 7.00 -10.15 -6.04
C GLU A 42 8.35 -10.22 -5.31
N GLU A 43 9.45 -9.95 -6.02
CA GLU A 43 10.80 -9.94 -5.46
C GLU A 43 11.01 -8.81 -4.45
N LEU A 44 10.55 -7.60 -4.76
CA LEU A 44 10.89 -6.39 -3.99
C LEU A 44 9.87 -6.09 -2.89
N GLN A 45 8.59 -6.23 -3.20
CA GLN A 45 7.51 -5.66 -2.38
C GLN A 45 7.38 -6.36 -1.03
N ASN A 46 7.58 -7.68 -0.97
CA ASN A 46 7.44 -8.44 0.28
C ASN A 46 8.46 -7.99 1.33
N ALA A 47 9.73 -7.90 0.96
CA ALA A 47 10.79 -7.45 1.85
C ALA A 47 10.58 -6.00 2.32
N ILE A 48 10.19 -5.11 1.39
CA ILE A 48 9.88 -3.71 1.69
C ILE A 48 8.72 -3.61 2.67
N SER A 49 7.63 -4.35 2.44
CA SER A 49 6.44 -4.34 3.29
C SER A 49 6.73 -4.82 4.71
N THR A 50 7.54 -5.88 4.86
CA THR A 50 7.96 -6.38 6.17
C THR A 50 8.78 -5.32 6.91
N TYR A 51 9.82 -4.78 6.27
CA TYR A 51 10.68 -3.76 6.89
C TYR A 51 9.90 -2.50 7.29
N ALA A 52 8.99 -2.03 6.43
CA ALA A 52 8.14 -0.89 6.71
C ALA A 52 7.23 -1.15 7.93
N SER A 53 6.60 -2.32 8.00
CA SER A 53 5.69 -2.69 9.09
C SER A 53 6.42 -2.79 10.43
N GLU A 54 7.58 -3.44 10.45
CA GLU A 54 8.40 -3.56 11.66
C GLU A 54 8.92 -2.20 12.14
N THR A 55 9.37 -1.35 11.23
CA THR A 55 9.91 -0.03 11.58
C THR A 55 8.80 0.92 12.03
N ALA A 56 7.62 0.86 11.42
CA ALA A 56 6.44 1.58 11.88
C ALA A 56 6.06 1.20 13.31
N ALA A 57 6.08 -0.09 13.66
CA ALA A 57 5.83 -0.54 15.03
C ALA A 57 6.86 0.03 16.03
N LYS A 58 8.14 0.12 15.64
CA LYS A 58 9.21 0.72 16.47
C LYS A 58 9.01 2.22 16.67
N PHE A 59 8.60 2.95 15.63
CA PHE A 59 8.24 4.37 15.75
C PHE A 59 7.05 4.56 16.71
N ILE A 60 5.98 3.78 16.55
CA ILE A 60 4.76 3.89 17.38
C ILE A 60 5.06 3.60 18.85
N THR A 61 5.90 2.61 19.13
CA THR A 61 6.27 2.21 20.50
C THR A 61 7.38 3.06 21.11
N GLY A 62 7.97 3.99 20.36
CA GLY A 62 9.08 4.82 20.81
C GLY A 62 10.43 4.09 20.88
N GLN A 63 10.52 2.86 20.36
CA GLN A 63 11.79 2.13 20.24
C GLN A 63 12.73 2.76 19.20
N GLN A 64 12.20 3.56 18.28
CA GLN A 64 12.96 4.32 17.30
C GLN A 64 12.48 5.78 17.26
N SER A 65 13.41 6.74 17.32
CA SER A 65 13.09 8.18 17.20
C SER A 65 12.73 8.56 15.77
N PHE A 66 11.74 9.43 15.60
CA PHE A 66 11.38 10.03 14.31
C PHE A 66 12.50 10.89 13.69
N ASP A 67 13.51 11.30 14.45
CA ASP A 67 14.72 11.95 13.90
C ASP A 67 15.44 11.05 12.88
N THR A 68 15.19 9.74 12.92
CA THR A 68 15.76 8.75 11.99
C THR A 68 14.90 8.49 10.76
N PHE A 69 13.79 9.22 10.57
CA PHE A 69 12.82 8.96 9.49
C PHE A 69 13.45 9.04 8.09
N ASP A 70 14.33 10.02 7.84
CA ASP A 70 15.00 10.15 6.54
C ASP A 70 15.89 8.94 6.23
N SER A 71 16.57 8.38 7.25
CA SER A 71 17.36 7.16 7.11
C SER A 71 16.48 5.95 6.78
N TYR A 72 15.28 5.87 7.39
CA TYR A 72 14.30 4.86 7.08
C TYR A 72 13.82 4.95 5.62
N VAL A 73 13.48 6.16 5.15
CA VAL A 73 13.09 6.40 3.74
C VAL A 73 14.23 6.03 2.80
N LYS A 74 15.48 6.43 3.11
CA LYS A 74 16.65 6.04 2.32
C LYS A 74 16.78 4.52 2.25
N LYS A 75 16.61 3.82 3.37
CA LYS A 75 16.70 2.35 3.40
C LYS A 75 15.63 1.70 2.53
N LEU A 76 14.40 2.21 2.54
CA LEU A 76 13.34 1.74 1.63
C LEU A 76 13.73 1.94 0.15
N ASN A 77 14.31 3.09 -0.19
CA ASN A 77 14.78 3.36 -1.55
C ASN A 77 15.93 2.42 -1.95
N ASP A 78 16.90 2.19 -1.04
CA ASP A 78 17.99 1.22 -1.25
C ASP A 78 17.45 -0.22 -1.44
N MET A 79 16.27 -0.54 -0.89
CA MET A 79 15.57 -1.81 -1.09
C MET A 79 14.78 -1.88 -2.41
N GLY A 80 14.72 -0.79 -3.18
CA GLY A 80 14.03 -0.73 -4.46
C GLY A 80 12.62 -0.13 -4.41
N LEU A 81 12.26 0.63 -3.37
CA LEU A 81 10.95 1.28 -3.27
C LEU A 81 10.63 2.16 -4.49
N GLU A 82 11.59 2.95 -4.97
CA GLU A 82 11.37 3.80 -6.17
C GLU A 82 10.95 2.99 -7.39
N LYS A 83 11.53 1.80 -7.55
CA LYS A 83 11.20 0.88 -8.66
C LYS A 83 9.78 0.32 -8.52
N VAL A 84 9.38 -0.06 -7.30
CA VAL A 84 8.01 -0.50 -7.00
C VAL A 84 7.01 0.61 -7.29
N LEU A 85 7.28 1.84 -6.84
CA LEU A 85 6.43 3.01 -7.06
C LEU A 85 6.30 3.32 -8.56
N LYS A 86 7.42 3.26 -9.30
CA LYS A 86 7.41 3.46 -10.75
C LYS A 86 6.55 2.43 -11.48
N ILE A 87 6.69 1.15 -11.17
CA ILE A 87 5.87 0.09 -11.78
C ILE A 87 4.38 0.34 -11.52
N ARG A 88 4.03 0.71 -10.28
CA ARG A 88 2.64 1.02 -9.91
C ARG A 88 2.11 2.25 -10.62
N GLN A 89 2.91 3.31 -10.73
CA GLN A 89 2.52 4.52 -11.45
C GLN A 89 2.33 4.23 -12.94
N ASP A 90 3.27 3.53 -13.58
CA ASP A 90 3.18 3.18 -15.01
C ASP A 90 1.95 2.29 -15.29
N ALA A 91 1.62 1.37 -14.37
CA ALA A 91 0.41 0.55 -14.48
C ALA A 91 -0.88 1.35 -14.28
N TYR A 92 -0.90 2.27 -13.32
CA TYR A 92 -2.00 3.19 -13.09
C TYR A 92 -2.24 4.11 -14.29
N ASP A 93 -1.18 4.68 -14.87
CA ASP A 93 -1.27 5.55 -16.04
C ASP A 93 -1.81 4.82 -17.27
N ARG A 94 -1.51 3.52 -17.42
CA ARG A 94 -2.13 2.68 -18.46
C ARG A 94 -3.60 2.42 -18.17
N PHE A 95 -3.97 2.24 -16.90
CA PHE A 95 -5.36 2.02 -16.50
C PHE A 95 -6.23 3.26 -16.74
N THR A 96 -5.74 4.46 -16.41
CA THR A 96 -6.49 5.71 -16.58
C THR A 96 -6.65 6.16 -18.03
N LYS A 97 -5.85 5.61 -18.95
CA LYS A 97 -5.93 5.87 -20.40
C LYS A 97 -6.82 4.87 -21.15
N ARG A 98 -7.35 3.85 -20.47
CA ARG A 98 -8.34 2.91 -21.02
C ARG A 98 -9.72 3.53 -21.01
#